data_AF-A0A2T0UJD1-F1
#
_entry.id   AF-A0A2T0UJD1-F1
#
_cell.length_a   1.000
_cell.length_b   1.000
_cell.length_c   1.000
_cell.angle_alpha   90.00
_cell.angle_beta   90.00
_cell.angle_gamma   90.00
#
_symmetry.space_group_name_H-M   'P 1'
#
loop_
_entity.id
_entity.type
_entity.pdbx_description
1 polymer ?
#
loop_
_entity_poly.entity_id
_entity_poly.type
_entity_poly.pdbx_seq_one_letter_code
_entity_poly.pdbx_strand_id
1 'polypeptide(L)'
;MPDETSIPDLDPTMGDTSKPGSDSVTTISGTVEAGVESGCLVLTYEGTVYGIFGSFDSSVVYAGAQVTLHGTVDAGMMSTCQQGTPFVVQEAEPAD
;
A
#
# COMPACT_ATOMS: atom_id res chain seq x y z
N MET A 1 2.94 31.28 38.50
CA MET A 1 3.04 29.93 39.10
C MET A 1 1.70 29.63 39.77
N PRO A 2 1.00 28.50 39.53
CA PRO A 2 1.01 27.49 38.44
C PRO A 2 -0.17 27.75 37.46
N ASP A 3 -0.19 27.29 36.20
CA ASP A 3 -0.34 25.92 35.65
C ASP A 3 -1.73 25.28 35.90
N GLU A 4 -2.61 25.36 34.90
CA GLU A 4 -3.60 24.31 34.58
C GLU A 4 -4.19 24.59 33.19
N THR A 5 -3.69 23.92 32.15
CA THR A 5 -4.46 23.70 30.93
C THR A 5 -4.31 22.23 30.59
N SER A 6 -5.24 21.47 31.17
CA SER A 6 -5.41 20.05 30.91
C SER A 6 -6.05 19.86 29.54
N ILE A 7 -5.31 19.23 28.64
CA ILE A 7 -5.85 18.22 27.71
C ILE A 7 -4.69 17.31 27.28
N PRO A 8 -4.69 16.03 27.70
CA PRO A 8 -4.00 15.00 26.95
C PRO A 8 -4.93 14.52 25.84
N ASP A 9 -4.46 14.45 24.60
CA ASP A 9 -4.68 13.26 23.78
C ASP A 9 -3.61 13.22 22.70
N LEU A 10 -2.85 12.11 22.71
CA LEU A 10 -1.96 11.74 21.64
C LEU A 10 -2.85 11.27 20.49
N ASP A 11 -3.13 12.14 19.53
CA ASP A 11 -3.62 11.65 18.24
C ASP A 11 -2.41 11.05 17.51
N PRO A 12 -2.39 9.74 17.21
CA PRO A 12 -1.30 9.13 16.48
C PRO A 12 -1.19 9.79 15.12
N THR A 13 0.05 10.13 14.76
CA THR A 13 0.47 10.61 13.46
C THR A 13 -0.17 9.78 12.32
N MET A 14 -1.26 10.29 11.75
CA MET A 14 -1.82 9.82 10.49
C MET A 14 -2.30 11.03 9.72
N GLY A 15 -1.46 11.50 8.77
CA GLY A 15 -1.87 12.52 7.81
C GLY A 15 -0.87 13.65 7.59
N ASP A 16 0.40 13.35 7.38
CA ASP A 16 1.38 14.28 6.79
C ASP A 16 2.16 13.47 5.75
N THR A 17 2.26 13.78 4.45
CA THR A 17 2.21 15.07 3.78
C THR A 17 1.86 14.82 2.30
N SER A 18 0.66 15.18 1.84
CA SER A 18 0.39 15.29 0.40
C SER A 18 1.10 16.52 -0.15
N LYS A 19 2.40 16.37 -0.46
CA LYS A 19 3.15 17.34 -1.27
C LYS A 19 3.10 16.87 -2.73
N PRO A 20 2.39 17.58 -3.64
CA PRO A 20 2.41 17.22 -5.04
C PRO A 20 3.74 17.64 -5.65
N GLY A 21 4.65 16.67 -5.77
CA GLY A 21 5.84 16.73 -6.61
C GLY A 21 5.91 15.41 -7.35
N SER A 22 5.69 15.47 -8.67
CA SER A 22 5.88 14.46 -9.72
C SER A 22 6.34 13.07 -9.26
N ASP A 23 5.51 12.05 -9.55
CA ASP A 23 5.55 10.66 -9.05
C ASP A 23 4.76 10.48 -7.73
N SER A 24 3.44 10.69 -7.83
CA SER A 24 2.52 10.57 -6.69
C SER A 24 2.55 9.16 -6.10
N VAL A 25 3.25 8.99 -4.98
CA VAL A 25 3.14 7.79 -4.14
C VAL A 25 1.68 7.63 -3.74
N THR A 26 1.13 6.48 -4.09
CA THR A 26 -0.24 6.06 -3.83
C THR A 26 -0.21 5.01 -2.73
N THR A 27 -1.10 5.15 -1.76
CA THR A 27 -1.29 4.16 -0.70
C THR A 27 -2.54 3.35 -1.00
N ILE A 28 -2.42 2.03 -1.02
CA ILE A 28 -3.54 1.09 -1.17
C ILE A 28 -3.53 0.12 0.01
N SER A 29 -4.70 -0.25 0.51
CA SER A 29 -4.83 -1.22 1.60
C SER A 29 -5.88 -2.26 1.28
N GLY A 30 -5.72 -3.46 1.82
CA GLY A 30 -6.64 -4.54 1.55
C GLY A 30 -6.04 -5.91 1.80
N THR A 31 -6.75 -6.93 1.34
CA THR A 31 -6.28 -8.31 1.39
C THR A 31 -5.55 -8.63 0.09
N VAL A 32 -4.33 -9.14 0.21
CA VAL A 32 -3.57 -9.65 -0.93
C VAL A 32 -4.19 -10.97 -1.36
N GLU A 33 -4.42 -11.14 -2.64
CA GLU A 33 -4.95 -12.36 -3.24
C GLU A 33 -3.91 -12.96 -4.19
N ALA A 34 -4.00 -14.27 -4.41
CA ALA A 34 -3.22 -14.92 -5.44
C ALA A 34 -3.78 -14.53 -6.82
N GLY A 35 -2.90 -14.09 -7.71
CA GLY A 35 -3.24 -13.84 -9.10
C GLY A 35 -3.51 -15.13 -9.86
N VAL A 36 -4.12 -15.00 -11.04
CA VAL A 36 -4.40 -16.14 -11.93
C VAL A 36 -3.12 -16.83 -12.40
N GLU A 37 -2.04 -16.06 -12.57
CA GLU A 37 -0.72 -16.55 -12.95
C GLU A 37 0.10 -16.93 -11.71
N SER A 38 0.84 -18.03 -11.79
CA SER A 38 1.57 -18.58 -10.65
C SER A 38 2.60 -17.59 -10.09
N GLY A 39 2.49 -17.28 -8.80
CA GLY A 39 3.39 -16.36 -8.11
C GLY A 39 3.02 -14.88 -8.25
N CYS A 40 2.00 -14.55 -9.02
CA CYS A 40 1.46 -13.19 -9.07
C CYS A 40 0.62 -12.92 -7.82
N LEU A 41 0.72 -11.71 -7.29
CA LEU A 41 -0.10 -11.22 -6.20
C LEU A 41 -0.93 -10.06 -6.71
N VAL A 42 -2.18 -9.97 -6.26
CA VAL A 42 -3.08 -8.87 -6.59
C VAL A 42 -3.72 -8.32 -5.33
N LEU A 43 -4.15 -7.06 -5.37
CA LEU A 43 -4.93 -6.44 -4.31
C LEU A 43 -6.03 -5.60 -4.95
N THR A 44 -7.26 -5.77 -4.46
CA THR A 44 -8.38 -4.94 -4.91
C THR A 44 -8.53 -3.74 -3.99
N TYR A 45 -8.39 -2.54 -4.53
CA TYR A 45 -8.58 -1.28 -3.82
C TYR A 45 -9.53 -0.37 -4.61
N GLU A 46 -10.57 0.14 -3.95
CA GLU A 46 -11.62 0.98 -4.56
C GLU A 46 -12.23 0.41 -5.85
N GLY A 47 -12.38 -0.92 -5.93
CA GLY A 47 -12.93 -1.61 -7.10
C GLY A 47 -11.95 -1.77 -8.28
N THR A 48 -10.69 -1.34 -8.11
CA THR A 48 -9.61 -1.57 -9.07
C THR A 48 -8.73 -2.71 -8.59
N VAL A 49 -8.42 -3.66 -9.48
CA VAL A 49 -7.46 -4.73 -9.21
C VAL A 49 -6.07 -4.22 -9.55
N TYR A 50 -5.15 -4.28 -8.58
CA TYR A 50 -3.74 -3.94 -8.75
C TYR A 50 -2.89 -5.20 -8.73
N GLY A 51 -1.98 -5.35 -9.68
CA GLY A 51 -0.94 -6.36 -9.64
C GLY A 51 0.22 -5.86 -8.79
N ILE A 52 0.65 -6.63 -7.79
CA ILE A 52 1.65 -6.21 -6.82
C ILE A 52 3.05 -6.58 -7.35
N PHE A 53 3.87 -5.57 -7.60
CA PHE A 53 5.24 -5.68 -8.11
C PHE A 53 6.22 -4.92 -7.23
N GLY A 54 7.51 -5.07 -7.52
CA GLY A 54 8.59 -4.41 -6.79
C GLY A 54 9.23 -5.32 -5.77
N SER A 55 9.87 -4.71 -4.77
CA SER A 55 10.56 -5.41 -3.69
C SER A 55 9.78 -5.21 -2.40
N PHE A 56 9.32 -6.31 -1.81
CA PHE A 56 8.60 -6.32 -0.54
C PHE A 56 8.95 -7.58 0.24
N ASP A 57 8.73 -7.55 1.55
CA ASP A 57 8.95 -8.71 2.40
C ASP A 57 7.85 -9.76 2.19
N SER A 58 8.22 -10.96 1.73
CA SER A 58 7.30 -12.07 1.50
C SER A 58 6.64 -12.62 2.77
N SER A 59 7.14 -12.26 3.96
CA SER A 59 6.49 -12.56 5.23
C SER A 59 5.37 -11.56 5.59
N VAL A 60 5.34 -10.39 4.94
CA VAL A 60 4.30 -9.37 5.09
C VAL A 60 3.29 -9.47 3.94
N VAL A 61 3.78 -9.54 2.70
CA VAL A 61 2.97 -9.52 1.49
C VAL A 61 2.89 -10.93 0.90
N TYR A 62 1.81 -11.64 1.23
CA TYR A 62 1.50 -12.98 0.72
C TYR A 62 0.00 -13.14 0.55
N ALA A 63 -0.43 -14.10 -0.28
CA ALA A 63 -1.86 -14.34 -0.51
C ALA A 63 -2.59 -14.68 0.80
N GLY A 64 -3.64 -13.92 1.11
CA GLY A 64 -4.40 -13.97 2.36
C GLY A 64 -3.96 -12.95 3.42
N ALA A 65 -2.82 -12.27 3.23
CA ALA A 65 -2.36 -11.23 4.15
C ALA A 65 -3.19 -9.96 4.00
N GLN A 66 -3.47 -9.28 5.11
CA GLN A 66 -4.03 -7.94 5.10
C GLN A 66 -2.88 -6.93 5.29
N VAL A 67 -2.76 -5.99 4.37
CA VAL A 67 -1.59 -5.10 4.27
C VAL A 67 -1.99 -3.70 3.85
N THR A 68 -1.11 -2.75 4.14
CA THR A 68 -1.07 -1.42 3.55
C THR A 68 0.20 -1.33 2.71
N LEU A 69 0.05 -0.95 1.44
CA LEU A 69 1.14 -0.83 0.47
C LEU A 69 1.26 0.63 0.04
N HIS A 70 2.49 1.14 0.04
CA HIS A 70 2.84 2.45 -0.48
C HIS A 70 3.71 2.26 -1.71
N GLY A 71 3.34 2.90 -2.82
CA GLY A 71 3.99 2.64 -4.09
C GLY A 71 3.46 3.52 -5.21
N THR A 72 3.75 3.15 -6.45
CA THR A 72 3.31 3.90 -7.63
C THR A 72 2.61 2.99 -8.62
N VAL A 73 1.59 3.52 -9.29
CA VAL A 73 0.92 2.83 -10.39
C VAL A 73 1.75 3.03 -11.66
N ASP A 74 2.22 1.94 -12.26
CA ASP A 74 2.95 1.98 -13.53
C ASP A 74 2.21 1.16 -14.60
N ALA A 75 1.22 1.81 -15.23
CA ALA A 75 0.45 1.20 -16.31
C ALA A 75 1.28 0.94 -17.59
N GLY A 76 2.50 1.50 -17.69
CA GLY A 76 3.42 1.28 -18.81
C GLY A 76 4.43 0.14 -18.56
N MET A 77 4.47 -0.41 -17.34
CA MET A 77 5.39 -1.46 -16.97
C MET A 77 5.17 -2.70 -17.83
N MET A 78 6.25 -3.23 -18.40
CA MET A 78 6.22 -4.58 -18.95
C MET A 78 6.14 -5.57 -17.78
N SER A 79 4.95 -6.13 -17.55
CA SER A 79 4.71 -7.14 -16.53
C SER A 79 4.57 -8.53 -17.13
N THR A 80 4.91 -9.54 -16.34
CA THR A 80 4.55 -10.93 -16.65
C THR A 80 3.15 -11.28 -16.14
N CYS A 81 2.65 -10.60 -15.11
CA CYS A 81 1.27 -10.78 -14.65
C CYS A 81 0.36 -9.86 -15.47
N GLN A 82 -0.59 -10.47 -16.18
CA GLN A 82 -1.59 -9.80 -17.01
C GLN A 82 -2.86 -9.43 -16.24
N GLN A 83 -2.90 -9.69 -14.93
CA GLN A 83 -4.02 -9.34 -14.06
C GLN A 83 -3.74 -8.07 -13.27
N GLY A 84 -4.66 -7.11 -13.42
CA GLY A 84 -4.65 -5.85 -12.68
C GLY A 84 -3.71 -4.81 -13.26
N THR A 85 -3.80 -3.60 -12.71
CA THR A 85 -2.89 -2.50 -13.04
C THR A 85 -1.60 -2.67 -12.23
N PRO A 86 -0.40 -2.64 -12.84
CA PRO A 86 0.84 -2.79 -12.10
C PRO A 86 0.99 -1.70 -11.03
N PHE A 87 1.19 -2.13 -9.79
CA PHE A 87 1.49 -1.31 -8.65
C PHE A 87 2.86 -1.70 -8.11
N VAL A 88 3.83 -0.79 -8.23
CA VAL A 88 5.21 -1.00 -7.80
C VAL A 88 5.32 -0.56 -6.35
N VAL A 89 5.39 -1.54 -5.47
CA VAL A 89 5.54 -1.35 -4.02
C VAL A 89 6.92 -0.79 -3.71
N GLN A 90 6.93 0.25 -2.89
CA GLN A 90 8.12 0.87 -2.31
C GLN A 90 8.22 0.53 -0.82
N GLU A 91 7.07 0.47 -0.14
CA GLU A 91 6.97 0.13 1.27
C GLU A 91 5.69 -0.70 1.51
N ALA A 92 5.78 -1.69 2.40
CA ALA A 92 4.68 -2.58 2.75
C ALA A 92 4.67 -2.82 4.25
N GLU A 93 3.48 -2.76 4.83
CA GLU A 93 3.27 -2.98 6.25
C GLU A 93 2.02 -3.85 6.47
N PRO A 94 2.00 -4.71 7.51
CA PRO A 94 0.79 -5.42 7.90
C PRO A 94 -0.32 -4.43 8.26
N ALA A 95 -1.56 -4.76 7.92
CA ALA A 95 -2.70 -4.03 8.46
C ALA A 95 -2.95 -4.50 9.90
N ASP A 96 -2.90 -3.57 10.87
CA ASP A 96 -3.28 -3.79 12.27
C ASP A 96 -4.79 -4.04 12.44
#